data_AF-A0A161PVJ2-F1
#
_entry.id   AF-A0A161PVJ2-F1
#
_cell.length_a   1.000
_cell.length_b   1.000
_cell.length_c   1.000
_cell.angle_alpha   90.00
_cell.angle_beta   90.00
_cell.angle_gamma   90.00
#
_symmetry.space_group_name_H-M   'P 1'
#
loop_
_entity.id
_entity.type
_entity.pdbx_description
1 polymer ?
#
loop_
_entity_poly.entity_id
_entity_poly.type
_entity_poly.pdbx_seq_one_letter_code
_entity_poly.pdbx_strand_id
1 'polypeptide(L)' 'MSKMLEKVMDAVDLETFIVAENEEEGRKAALSLMRELGFKDVDLVFIQFQGAGVRVRLRGYVYKPGDQYKWLISEEE' A
#
# COMPACT_ATOMS: atom_id res chain seq x y z
N MET A 1 11.66 -4.77 6.44
CA MET A 1 10.96 -4.94 5.14
C MET A 1 11.36 -6.29 4.57
N SER A 2 10.45 -6.96 3.86
CA SER A 2 10.76 -8.23 3.17
C SER A 2 11.89 -8.03 2.17
N LYS A 3 12.80 -9.01 2.04
CA LYS A 3 13.88 -9.03 1.03
C LYS A 3 13.34 -8.84 -0.40
N MET A 4 12.08 -9.18 -0.65
CA MET A 4 11.47 -9.02 -1.96
C MET A 4 10.97 -7.60 -2.25
N LEU A 5 10.50 -6.87 -1.23
CA LEU A 5 10.09 -5.47 -1.42
C LEU A 5 11.29 -4.60 -1.83
N GLU A 6 12.50 -4.93 -1.40
CA GLU A 6 13.71 -4.21 -1.81
C GLU A 6 14.01 -4.31 -3.30
N LYS A 7 13.43 -5.30 -4.00
CA LYS A 7 13.51 -5.44 -5.46
C LYS A 7 12.38 -4.73 -6.20
N VAL A 8 11.40 -4.18 -5.49
CA VAL A 8 10.30 -3.41 -6.08
C VAL A 8 10.76 -1.97 -6.24
N MET A 9 10.66 -1.43 -7.47
CA MET A 9 11.24 -0.12 -7.78
C MET A 9 10.39 1.07 -7.34
N ASP A 10 9.07 0.94 -7.39
CA ASP A 10 8.12 2.05 -7.19
C ASP A 10 7.15 1.69 -6.06
N ALA A 11 6.10 0.93 -6.38
CA ALA A 11 5.02 0.65 -5.45
C ALA A 11 4.43 -0.76 -5.64
N VAL A 12 3.61 -1.16 -4.67
CA VAL A 12 2.76 -2.36 -4.72
C VAL A 12 1.30 -1.92 -4.67
N ASP A 13 0.52 -2.40 -5.63
CA ASP A 13 -0.93 -2.21 -5.64
C ASP A 13 -1.61 -3.39 -4.93
N LEU A 14 -2.53 -3.10 -4.03
CA LEU A 14 -3.44 -4.07 -3.41
C LEU A 14 -4.86 -3.77 -3.84
N GLU A 15 -5.47 -4.69 -4.59
CA GLU A 15 -6.90 -4.67 -4.89
C GLU A 15 -7.58 -5.82 -4.13
N THR A 16 -8.58 -5.48 -3.31
CA THR A 16 -9.29 -6.47 -2.49
C THR A 16 -10.67 -5.98 -2.07
N PHE A 17 -11.42 -6.83 -1.36
CA PHE A 17 -12.71 -6.50 -0.78
C PHE A 17 -12.65 -6.66 0.75
N ILE A 18 -13.04 -5.62 1.48
CA ILE A 18 -13.00 -5.59 2.95
C ILE A 18 -14.44 -5.51 3.47
N VAL A 19 -14.80 -6.43 4.36
CA VAL A 19 -16.09 -6.40 5.06
C VAL A 19 -16.15 -5.14 5.93
N ALA A 20 -17.24 -4.37 5.82
CA ALA A 20 -17.44 -3.13 6.54
C ALA A 20 -18.94 -2.77 6.55
N GLU A 21 -19.39 -2.04 7.57
CA GLU A 21 -20.77 -1.58 7.68
C GLU A 21 -21.04 -0.33 6.83
N ASN A 22 -19.99 0.42 6.49
CA ASN A 22 -20.05 1.61 5.64
C ASN A 22 -18.70 1.91 4.98
N GLU A 23 -18.68 2.88 4.07
CA GLU A 23 -17.47 3.28 3.34
C GLU A 23 -16.37 3.85 4.26
N GLU A 24 -16.73 4.60 5.30
CA GLU A 24 -15.75 5.22 6.20
C GLU A 24 -15.00 4.17 7.02
N GLU A 25 -15.72 3.19 7.57
CA GLU A 25 -15.13 2.04 8.25
C GLU A 25 -14.23 1.25 7.30
N GLY A 26 -14.72 0.94 6.09
CA GLY A 26 -13.95 0.25 5.07
C GLY A 26 -12.67 1.00 4.68
N ARG A 27 -12.73 2.34 4.57
CA ARG A 27 -11.57 3.20 4.31
C ARG A 27 -10.55 3.12 5.45
N LYS A 28 -10.99 3.15 6.71
CA LYS A 28 -10.10 3.03 7.88
C LYS A 28 -9.43 1.66 7.89
N ALA A 29 -10.20 0.59 7.68
CA ALA A 29 -9.69 -0.78 7.62
C ALA A 29 -8.67 -0.98 6.49
N ALA A 30 -8.96 -0.44 5.29
CA ALA A 30 -8.07 -0.46 4.13
C ALA A 30 -6.71 0.19 4.41
N LEU A 31 -6.69 1.36 5.05
CA LEU A 31 -5.46 2.05 5.42
C LEU A 31 -4.70 1.35 6.55
N SER A 32 -5.40 0.76 7.52
CA SER A 32 -4.77 -0.04 8.58
C SER A 32 -4.11 -1.29 8.03
N LEU A 33 -4.77 -2.01 7.11
CA LEU A 33 -4.23 -3.18 6.43
C LEU A 33 -2.88 -2.89 5.77
N MET A 34 -2.77 -1.79 5.02
CA MET A 34 -1.50 -1.43 4.35
C MET A 34 -0.39 -1.10 5.34
N ARG A 35 -0.71 -0.47 6.49
CA ARG A 35 0.26 -0.21 7.56
C ARG A 35 0.74 -1.51 8.19
N GLU A 36 -0.16 -2.45 8.44
CA GLU A 36 0.18 -3.78 8.97
C GLU A 36 1.03 -4.60 7.99
N LEU A 37 0.82 -4.43 6.68
CA LEU A 37 1.69 -4.98 5.64
C LEU A 37 3.06 -4.28 5.55
N GLY A 38 3.27 -3.22 6.30
CA GLY A 38 4.55 -2.53 6.43
C GLY A 38 4.74 -1.32 5.51
N PHE A 39 3.69 -0.87 4.81
CA PHE A 39 3.75 0.34 4.00
C PHE A 39 3.54 1.59 4.87
N LYS A 40 4.41 2.58 4.69
CA LYS A 40 4.31 3.87 5.38
C LYS A 40 3.55 4.90 4.55
N ASP A 41 3.80 4.88 3.25
CA ASP A 41 3.21 5.77 2.27
C ASP A 41 2.20 5.00 1.43
N VAL A 42 0.93 5.37 1.57
CA VAL A 42 -0.19 4.65 0.96
C VAL A 42 -1.18 5.64 0.38
N ASP A 43 -1.52 5.44 -0.90
CA ASP A 43 -2.61 6.14 -1.56
C ASP A 43 -3.83 5.22 -1.69
N LEU A 44 -5.01 5.73 -1.36
CA LEU A 44 -6.27 5.09 -1.71
C LEU A 44 -6.65 5.50 -3.14
N VAL A 45 -6.42 4.59 -4.09
CA VAL A 45 -6.64 4.82 -5.52
C VAL A 45 -8.11 4.66 -5.90
N PHE A 46 -8.80 3.70 -5.26
CA PHE A 46 -10.20 3.43 -5.50
C PHE A 46 -10.86 2.91 -4.23
N ILE A 47 -12.10 3.33 -4.00
CA ILE A 47 -12.99 2.75 -3.01
C ILE A 47 -14.43 2.78 -3.52
N GLN A 48 -15.16 1.70 -3.27
CA GLN A 48 -16.58 1.63 -3.53
C GLN A 48 -17.24 0.75 -2.47
N PHE A 49 -18.15 1.33 -1.69
CA PHE A 49 -19.01 0.56 -0.80
C PHE A 49 -20.12 -0.14 -1.59
N GLN A 50 -20.23 -1.46 -1.43
CA GLN A 50 -21.23 -2.27 -2.09
C GLN A 50 -21.56 -3.52 -1.26
N GLY A 51 -22.84 -3.74 -0.97
CA GLY A 51 -23.29 -4.93 -0.25
C GLY A 51 -22.72 -4.98 1.17
N ALA A 52 -21.92 -6.00 1.46
CA ALA A 52 -21.39 -6.29 2.79
C ALA A 52 -20.04 -5.61 3.11
N GLY A 53 -19.57 -4.68 2.26
CA GLY A 53 -18.26 -4.06 2.47
C GLY A 53 -17.81 -3.14 1.35
N VAL A 54 -16.50 -2.94 1.26
CA VAL A 54 -15.86 -2.05 0.28
C VAL A 54 -14.94 -2.82 -0.66
N ARG A 55 -15.07 -2.59 -1.97
CA ARG A 55 -14.00 -2.89 -2.92
C ARG A 55 -12.99 -1.74 -2.87
N VAL A 56 -11.72 -2.05 -2.67
CA VAL A 56 -10.65 -1.05 -2.56
C VAL A 56 -9.49 -1.37 -3.47
N ARG A 57 -8.83 -0.32 -3.98
CA ARG A 57 -7.49 -0.37 -4.55
C ARG A 57 -6.61 0.61 -3.82
N LEU A 58 -5.52 0.11 -3.27
CA LEU A 58 -4.52 0.86 -2.52
C LEU A 58 -3.18 0.75 -3.24
N ARG A 59 -2.36 1.81 -3.17
CA ARG A 59 -0.98 1.81 -3.66
C ARG A 59 -0.06 2.08 -2.48
N GLY A 60 0.74 1.09 -2.10
CA GLY A 60 1.80 1.24 -1.09
C GLY A 60 3.13 1.53 -1.76
N TYR A 61 3.71 2.70 -1.54
CA TYR A 61 5.02 3.04 -2.11
C TYR A 61 6.14 2.33 -1.35
N VAL A 62 7.07 1.79 -2.13
CA VAL A 62 8.37 1.31 -1.63
C VAL A 62 9.41 2.42 -1.78
N TYR A 63 9.41 3.11 -2.92
CA TYR A 63 10.22 4.31 -3.18
C TYR A 63 9.36 5.36 -3.88
N LYS A 64 9.39 6.60 -3.40
CA LYS A 64 8.78 7.75 -4.07
C LYS A 64 9.75 8.40 -5.06
N PRO A 65 9.25 9.15 -6.06
CA PRO A 65 10.12 10.00 -6.88
C PRO A 65 10.95 10.93 -5.99
N GLY A 66 12.28 10.80 -6.07
CA GLY A 66 13.23 11.56 -5.26
C GLY A 66 13.73 10.83 -4.00
N ASP A 67 13.28 9.61 -3.74
CA ASP A 67 13.82 8.79 -2.66
C ASP A 67 15.22 8.24 -2.97
N GLN A 68 15.88 7.78 -1.91
CA GLN A 68 17.09 6.99 -2.00
C GLN A 68 16.79 5.54 -2.35
N TYR A 69 17.19 5.14 -3.56
CA TYR A 69 17.00 3.78 -4.04
C TYR A 69 18.10 2.88 -3.49
N LYS A 70 17.73 1.86 -2.72
CA LYS A 70 18.70 1.00 -2.02
C LYS A 70 19.69 0.31 -2.96
N TRP A 71 19.29 -0.02 -4.19
CA TRP A 71 20.17 -0.67 -5.16
C TRP A 71 21.11 0.31 -5.90
N LEU A 72 20.87 1.63 -5.82
CA LEU A 72 21.75 2.66 -6.39
C LEU A 72 22.78 3.15 -5.39
N ILE A 73 22.54 2.98 -4.08
CA ILE A 73 23.55 3.18 -3.05
C ILE A 73 24.42 1.91 -3.06
N SER A 74 25.37 1.84 -3.99
CA SER A 74 26.50 0.93 -3.82
C SER A 74 27.26 1.37 -2.59
N GLU A 75 27.53 0.45 -1.67
CA GLU A 75 28.61 0.65 -0.70
C GLU A 75 29.88 0.84 -1.54
N GLU A 76 30.32 2.09 -1.70
CA GLU A 76 31.71 2.38 -2.04
C GLU A 76 32.54 1.85 -0.86
N GLU A 77 33.11 0.64 -1.01
CA GLU A 77 34.26 0.18 -0.22
C GLU A 77 35.52 0.93 -0.63
#